data_AF-A0A377CCR1-F1
#
_entry.id   AF-A0A377CCR1-F1
#
_cell.length_a   1.000
_cell.length_b   1.000
_cell.length_c   1.000
_cell.angle_alpha   90.00
_cell.angle_beta   90.00
_cell.angle_gamma   90.00
#
_symmetry.space_group_name_H-M   'P 1'
#
loop_
_entity.id
_entity.type
_entity.pdbx_description
1 polymer ?
#
loop_
_entity_poly.entity_id
_entity_poly.type
_entity_poly.pdbx_seq_one_letter_code
_entity_poly.pdbx_strand_id
1 'polypeptide(L)'
;MSWISPELIEILLTILKAVVILLVVVTCGAFMSFGERRLLGLFQNRYGPNRVGWGGSLQLVADMIKMFFKEDWIPKFSDRVIFTLAPMIAFTSLLLAFAIVPVSPGWVVADLNIGILFFLMMAGLAVYAVLFAGWSSNNKYSLLGAMRASAQTLSYEVFLGLSLMGVVAQAGSFNMTDIVNSQAHVWNVIRNSLVLLPLPSRAWRYVTVTRLTSRKPSRNWRMVTTLNIPV
;
A
#
# COMPACT_ATOMS: atom_id res chain seq x y z
N MET A 1 -2.79 40.64 24.39
CA MET A 1 -3.41 39.77 23.37
C MET A 1 -2.29 39.05 22.63
N SER A 2 -1.87 37.88 23.13
CA SER A 2 -0.98 37.01 22.35
C SER A 2 -1.84 36.39 21.24
N TRP A 3 -1.65 36.85 20.02
CA TRP A 3 -2.39 36.41 18.82
C TRP A 3 -2.20 34.91 18.48
N ILE A 4 -1.38 34.20 19.26
CA ILE A 4 -1.11 32.79 19.13
C ILE A 4 -1.55 32.14 20.44
N SER A 5 -2.71 31.47 20.43
CA SER A 5 -3.10 30.61 21.53
C SER A 5 -2.18 29.38 21.56
N PRO A 6 -1.84 28.85 22.74
CA PRO A 6 -1.08 27.60 22.85
C PRO A 6 -1.77 26.44 22.11
N GLU A 7 -3.10 26.44 22.08
CA GLU A 7 -3.91 25.49 21.30
C GLU A 7 -3.65 25.58 19.79
N LEU A 8 -3.49 26.79 19.22
CA LEU A 8 -3.20 26.96 17.80
C LEU A 8 -1.82 26.40 17.43
N ILE A 9 -0.83 26.52 18.33
CA ILE A 9 0.52 25.96 18.15
C ILE A 9 0.44 24.43 18.12
N GLU A 10 -0.32 23.80 19.02
CA GLU A 10 -0.46 22.34 19.07
C GLU A 10 -1.15 21.79 17.81
N ILE A 11 -2.21 22.47 17.33
CA ILE A 11 -2.88 22.10 16.08
C ILE A 11 -1.90 22.22 14.91
N LEU A 12 -1.15 23.33 14.83
CA LEU A 12 -0.22 23.57 13.73
C LEU A 12 0.95 22.57 13.74
N LEU A 13 1.47 22.21 14.92
CA LEU A 13 2.47 21.15 15.08
C LEU A 13 1.93 19.77 14.66
N THR A 14 0.67 19.48 14.97
CA THR A 14 0.02 18.21 14.56
C THR A 14 -0.13 18.14 13.04
N ILE A 15 -0.58 19.23 12.41
CA ILE A 15 -0.66 19.34 10.95
C ILE A 15 0.73 19.18 10.32
N LEU A 16 1.75 19.84 10.88
CA LEU A 16 3.13 19.74 10.39
C LEU A 16 3.65 18.30 10.47
N LYS A 17 3.43 17.60 11.60
CA LYS A 17 3.79 16.18 11.74
C LYS A 17 3.10 15.31 10.68
N ALA A 18 1.81 15.53 10.43
CA ALA A 18 1.05 14.80 9.41
C ALA A 18 1.62 15.03 8.00
N VAL A 19 1.94 16.28 7.65
CA VAL A 19 2.53 16.64 6.35
C VAL A 19 3.92 16.01 6.18
N VAL A 20 4.77 16.08 7.21
CA VAL A 20 6.11 15.48 7.18
C VAL A 20 6.02 13.97 6.97
N ILE A 21 5.14 13.27 7.70
CA ILE A 21 4.95 11.83 7.53
C ILE A 21 4.44 11.49 6.13
N LEU A 22 3.49 12.27 5.60
CA LEU A 22 3.01 12.08 4.23
C LEU A 22 4.14 12.21 3.20
N LEU A 23 4.97 13.26 3.31
CA LEU A 23 6.11 13.46 2.41
C LEU A 23 7.12 12.31 2.51
N VAL A 24 7.39 11.81 3.72
CA VAL A 24 8.28 10.66 3.94
C VAL A 24 7.72 9.39 3.28
N VAL A 25 6.42 9.12 3.43
CA VAL A 25 5.78 7.94 2.83
C VAL A 25 5.84 7.97 1.32
N VAL A 26 5.51 9.11 0.69
CA VAL A 26 5.58 9.28 -0.77
C VAL A 26 7.02 9.12 -1.27
N THR A 27 7.97 9.75 -0.59
CA THR A 27 9.40 9.67 -0.93
C THR A 27 9.93 8.25 -0.78
N CYS A 28 9.53 7.53 0.28
CA CYS A 28 9.87 6.12 0.47
C CYS A 28 9.35 5.24 -0.68
N GLY A 29 8.09 5.42 -1.09
CA GLY A 29 7.51 4.72 -2.24
C GLY A 29 8.28 4.97 -3.54
N ALA A 30 8.69 6.22 -3.75
CA ALA A 30 9.50 6.65 -4.89
C ALA A 30 10.87 5.94 -4.91
N PHE A 31 11.60 5.95 -3.78
CA PHE A 31 12.88 5.24 -3.65
C PHE A 31 12.72 3.71 -3.76
N MET A 32 11.63 3.14 -3.27
CA MET A 32 11.36 1.71 -3.36
C MET A 32 11.21 1.25 -4.82
N SER A 33 10.59 2.08 -5.69
CA SER A 33 10.51 1.78 -7.13
C SER A 33 11.89 1.75 -7.80
N PHE A 34 12.77 2.68 -7.43
CA PHE A 34 14.16 2.69 -7.90
C PHE A 34 14.92 1.45 -7.41
N GLY A 35 14.80 1.13 -6.13
CA GLY A 35 15.42 -0.04 -5.51
C GLY A 35 14.98 -1.36 -6.15
N GLU A 36 13.68 -1.50 -6.43
CA GLU A 36 13.12 -2.67 -7.11
C GLU A 36 13.77 -2.89 -8.48
N ARG A 37 13.92 -1.83 -9.30
CA ARG A 37 14.55 -1.96 -10.62
C ARG A 37 16.00 -2.40 -10.53
N ARG A 38 16.74 -1.92 -9.52
CA ARG A 38 18.14 -2.31 -9.31
C ARG A 38 18.27 -3.75 -8.83
N LEU A 39 17.41 -4.16 -7.88
CA LEU A 39 17.38 -5.54 -7.37
C LEU A 39 16.98 -6.55 -8.45
N LEU A 40 15.96 -6.23 -9.25
CA LEU A 40 15.55 -7.08 -10.38
C LEU A 40 16.63 -7.18 -11.46
N GLY A 41 17.42 -6.12 -11.67
CA GLY A 41 18.60 -6.16 -12.53
C GLY A 41 19.63 -7.16 -12.00
N LEU A 42 19.98 -7.02 -10.72
CA LEU A 42 20.95 -7.90 -10.05
C LEU A 42 20.56 -9.38 -10.14
N PHE A 43 19.29 -9.71 -9.85
CA PHE A 43 18.80 -11.09 -9.94
C PHE A 43 18.78 -11.66 -11.37
N GLN A 44 18.67 -10.80 -12.38
CA GLN A 44 18.68 -11.19 -13.78
C GLN A 44 20.08 -11.14 -14.40
N ASN A 45 21.13 -10.95 -13.58
CA ASN A 45 22.50 -10.73 -14.02
C ASN A 45 22.62 -9.65 -15.11
N ARG A 46 21.82 -8.58 -14.98
CA ARG A 46 21.89 -7.40 -15.84
C ARG A 46 22.06 -6.16 -15.00
N TYR A 47 22.78 -5.17 -15.53
CA TYR A 47 22.88 -3.88 -14.86
C TYR A 47 21.50 -3.21 -14.78
N GLY A 48 21.14 -2.75 -13.59
CA GLY A 48 19.97 -1.89 -13.38
C GLY A 48 20.14 -0.52 -14.03
N PRO A 49 19.30 0.47 -13.69
CA PRO A 49 19.44 1.83 -14.21
C PRO A 49 20.86 2.36 -13.95
N ASN A 50 21.64 2.62 -15.01
CA ASN A 50 23.05 3.04 -14.91
C ASN A 50 23.38 4.25 -15.80
N ARG A 51 22.40 4.78 -16.56
CA ARG A 51 22.64 5.83 -17.58
C ARG A 51 22.23 7.23 -17.15
N VAL A 52 21.33 7.37 -16.18
CA VAL A 52 20.80 8.68 -15.75
C VAL A 52 21.43 9.06 -14.41
N GLY A 53 22.41 9.97 -14.44
CA GLY A 53 23.17 10.42 -13.27
C GLY A 53 24.23 9.42 -12.78
N TRP A 54 24.89 9.74 -11.66
CA TRP A 54 25.88 8.85 -11.06
C TRP A 54 25.18 7.60 -10.50
N GLY A 55 25.44 6.45 -11.12
CA GLY A 55 24.90 5.15 -10.71
C GLY A 55 23.37 5.01 -10.85
N GLY A 56 22.75 5.80 -11.73
CA GLY A 56 21.30 5.74 -11.99
C GLY A 56 20.42 6.53 -11.01
N SER A 57 21.00 7.26 -10.06
CA SER A 57 20.26 7.98 -9.00
C SER A 57 19.23 8.99 -9.52
N LEU A 58 19.52 9.64 -10.65
CA LEU A 58 18.61 10.61 -11.27
C LEU A 58 17.45 9.95 -12.05
N GLN A 59 17.39 8.62 -12.12
CA GLN A 59 16.29 7.90 -12.77
C GLN A 59 14.94 8.22 -12.13
N LEU A 60 14.90 8.41 -10.81
CA LEU A 60 13.65 8.71 -10.12
C LEU A 60 13.08 10.07 -10.56
N VAL A 61 13.96 11.08 -10.67
CA VAL A 61 13.59 12.42 -11.14
C VAL A 61 13.15 12.37 -12.61
N ALA A 62 13.83 11.60 -13.44
CA ALA A 62 13.45 11.43 -14.85
C ALA A 62 12.07 10.78 -15.01
N ASP A 63 11.72 9.81 -14.17
CA ASP A 63 10.39 9.19 -14.18
C ASP A 63 9.30 10.17 -13.74
N MET A 64 9.58 11.01 -12.73
CA MET A 64 8.64 12.06 -12.31
C MET A 64 8.41 13.09 -13.43
N ILE A 65 9.48 13.63 -14.01
CA ILE A 65 9.41 14.58 -15.13
C ILE A 65 8.62 13.95 -16.29
N LYS A 66 8.90 12.68 -16.62
CA LYS A 66 8.19 11.96 -17.67
C LYS A 66 6.69 11.87 -17.43
N MET A 67 6.26 11.68 -16.18
CA MET A 67 4.84 11.64 -15.84
C MET A 67 4.17 13.01 -15.97
N PHE A 68 4.84 14.11 -15.59
CA PHE A 68 4.30 15.47 -15.73
C PHE A 68 4.12 15.92 -17.19
N PHE A 69 5.02 15.50 -18.09
CA PHE A 69 4.92 15.83 -19.51
C PHE A 69 4.06 14.84 -20.31
N LYS A 70 3.48 13.83 -19.65
CA LYS A 70 2.62 12.85 -20.32
C LYS A 70 1.22 13.44 -20.47
N GLU A 71 0.70 13.45 -21.70
CA GLU A 71 -0.68 13.84 -21.94
C GLU A 71 -1.66 12.79 -21.37
N ASP A 72 -2.59 13.24 -20.54
CA ASP A 72 -3.64 12.40 -19.95
C ASP A 72 -4.76 12.15 -20.95
N TRP A 73 -4.74 10.98 -21.60
CA TRP A 73 -5.78 10.56 -22.52
C TRP A 73 -6.86 9.74 -21.81
N ILE A 74 -8.08 10.28 -21.73
CA ILE A 74 -9.25 9.60 -21.15
C ILE A 74 -10.12 9.03 -22.28
N PRO A 75 -10.48 7.73 -22.27
CA PRO A 75 -11.34 7.13 -23.29
C PRO A 75 -12.68 7.86 -23.41
N LYS A 76 -13.18 8.07 -24.64
CA LYS A 76 -14.47 8.74 -24.85
C LYS A 76 -15.68 7.92 -24.39
N PHE A 77 -15.51 6.59 -24.30
CA PHE A 77 -16.57 5.65 -23.91
C PHE A 77 -16.59 5.34 -22.40
N SER A 78 -15.68 5.92 -21.60
CA SER A 78 -15.60 5.72 -20.15
C SER A 78 -16.32 6.81 -19.36
N ASP A 79 -16.84 6.46 -18.19
CA ASP A 79 -17.41 7.40 -17.23
C ASP A 79 -16.29 8.25 -16.59
N ARG A 80 -16.12 9.49 -17.07
CA ARG A 80 -15.01 10.38 -16.67
C ARG A 80 -14.92 10.61 -15.17
N VAL A 81 -16.06 10.74 -14.50
CA VAL A 81 -16.14 11.02 -13.05
C VAL A 81 -15.59 9.85 -12.24
N ILE A 82 -16.09 8.64 -12.50
CA ILE A 82 -15.68 7.44 -11.77
C ILE A 82 -14.24 7.05 -12.14
N PHE A 83 -13.84 7.22 -13.41
CA PHE A 83 -12.48 6.93 -13.87
C PHE A 83 -11.42 7.81 -13.20
N THR A 84 -11.76 9.06 -12.91
CA THR A 84 -10.86 10.00 -12.20
C THR A 84 -10.90 9.80 -10.69
N LEU A 85 -12.07 9.52 -10.12
CA LEU A 85 -12.25 9.29 -8.68
C LEU A 85 -11.60 7.99 -8.21
N ALA A 86 -11.59 6.94 -9.02
CA ALA A 86 -11.07 5.64 -8.60
C ALA A 86 -9.60 5.70 -8.15
N PRO A 87 -8.65 6.25 -8.92
CA PRO A 87 -7.27 6.45 -8.44
C PRO A 87 -7.17 7.36 -7.22
N MET A 88 -8.02 8.40 -7.11
CA MET A 88 -8.03 9.29 -5.96
C MET A 88 -8.43 8.56 -4.67
N ILE A 89 -9.45 7.70 -4.72
CA ILE A 89 -9.90 6.89 -3.58
C ILE A 89 -8.81 5.91 -3.15
N ALA A 90 -8.13 5.26 -4.10
CA ALA A 90 -7.03 4.34 -3.79
C ALA A 90 -5.85 5.06 -3.11
N PHE A 91 -5.54 6.29 -3.56
CA PHE A 91 -4.44 7.05 -3.00
C PHE A 91 -4.78 7.62 -1.62
N THR A 92 -5.98 8.18 -1.44
CA THR A 92 -6.42 8.70 -0.13
C THR A 92 -6.55 7.59 0.90
N SER A 93 -7.06 6.41 0.52
CA SER A 93 -7.16 5.28 1.45
C SER A 93 -5.79 4.81 1.93
N LEU A 94 -4.81 4.73 1.01
CA LEU A 94 -3.42 4.39 1.35
C LEU A 94 -2.81 5.40 2.32
N LEU A 95 -2.93 6.71 2.02
CA LEU A 95 -2.36 7.75 2.87
C LEU A 95 -2.96 7.76 4.28
N LEU A 96 -4.28 7.58 4.39
CA LEU A 96 -4.96 7.52 5.68
C LEU A 96 -4.61 6.24 6.45
N ALA A 97 -4.35 5.11 5.77
CA ALA A 97 -3.88 3.89 6.43
C ALA A 97 -2.53 4.10 7.13
N PHE A 98 -1.64 4.94 6.57
CA PHE A 98 -0.35 5.27 7.17
C PHE A 98 -0.43 6.25 8.35
N ALA A 99 -1.56 6.94 8.56
CA ALA A 99 -1.70 7.92 9.64
C ALA A 99 -1.63 7.30 11.05
N ILE A 100 -1.96 6.01 11.19
CA ILE A 100 -2.01 5.35 12.50
C ILE A 100 -0.70 4.63 12.81
N VAL A 101 0.18 4.44 11.82
CA VAL A 101 1.41 3.67 12.00
C VAL A 101 2.36 4.45 12.93
N PRO A 102 2.73 3.91 14.10
CA PRO A 102 3.64 4.60 15.00
C PRO A 102 5.08 4.53 14.47
N VAL A 103 5.73 5.69 14.28
CA VAL A 103 7.12 5.75 13.80
C VAL A 103 8.12 5.83 14.96
N SER A 104 7.79 6.58 16.00
CA SER A 104 8.63 6.79 17.19
C SER A 104 7.76 7.21 18.38
N PRO A 105 8.20 7.01 19.64
CA PRO A 105 7.47 7.51 20.80
C PRO A 105 7.19 9.02 20.67
N GLY A 106 5.91 9.41 20.69
CA GLY A 106 5.47 10.81 20.50
C GLY A 106 5.34 11.30 19.04
N TRP A 107 5.67 10.44 18.07
CA TRP A 107 5.47 10.65 16.63
C TRP A 107 4.38 9.69 16.10
N VAL A 108 3.16 9.90 16.61
CA VAL A 108 1.93 9.27 16.14
C VAL A 108 1.01 10.38 15.65
N VAL A 109 0.45 10.26 14.44
CA VAL A 109 -0.45 11.29 13.88
C VAL A 109 -1.83 11.17 14.50
N ALA A 110 -2.35 9.95 14.63
CA ALA A 110 -3.63 9.68 15.27
C ALA A 110 -3.53 8.42 16.14
N ASP A 111 -3.59 8.60 17.45
CA ASP A 111 -3.68 7.50 18.40
C ASP A 111 -5.15 7.08 18.54
N LEU A 112 -5.53 6.00 17.85
CA LEU A 112 -6.90 5.50 17.84
C LEU A 112 -6.97 4.20 18.65
N ASN A 113 -7.93 4.12 19.56
CA ASN A 113 -8.25 2.89 20.30
C ASN A 113 -8.56 1.70 19.38
N ILE A 114 -9.02 1.97 18.15
CA ILE A 114 -9.42 0.99 17.13
C ILE A 114 -8.41 0.98 15.96
N GLY A 115 -7.13 1.23 16.25
CA GLY A 115 -6.10 1.47 15.23
C GLY A 115 -5.96 0.35 14.18
N ILE A 116 -5.90 -0.91 14.62
CA ILE A 116 -5.73 -2.04 13.68
C ILE A 116 -6.98 -2.29 12.81
N LEU A 117 -8.20 -2.08 13.33
CA LEU A 117 -9.41 -2.25 12.53
C LEU A 117 -9.57 -1.11 11.53
N PHE A 118 -9.17 0.12 11.89
CA PHE A 118 -9.13 1.21 10.91
C PHE A 118 -8.17 0.89 9.77
N PHE A 119 -6.98 0.35 10.07
CA PHE A 119 -6.05 -0.07 9.03
C PHE A 119 -6.68 -1.09 8.06
N LEU A 120 -7.38 -2.10 8.59
CA LEU A 120 -8.11 -3.08 7.77
C LEU A 120 -9.25 -2.41 6.97
N MET A 121 -10.00 -1.49 7.56
CA MET A 121 -11.06 -0.76 6.86
C MET A 121 -10.50 0.03 5.65
N MET A 122 -9.36 0.70 5.81
CA MET A 122 -8.74 1.46 4.73
C MET A 122 -8.16 0.57 3.63
N ALA A 123 -7.62 -0.60 4.01
CA ALA A 123 -7.19 -1.61 3.05
C ALA A 123 -8.37 -2.10 2.19
N GLY A 124 -9.54 -2.33 2.79
CA GLY A 124 -10.75 -2.75 2.09
C GLY A 124 -11.30 -1.66 1.15
N LEU A 125 -11.25 -0.39 1.56
CA LEU A 125 -11.60 0.74 0.68
C LEU A 125 -10.72 0.82 -0.57
N ALA A 126 -9.44 0.46 -0.48
CA ALA A 126 -8.55 0.40 -1.64
C ALA A 126 -8.99 -0.66 -2.67
N VAL A 127 -9.62 -1.75 -2.24
CA VAL A 127 -10.15 -2.80 -3.15
C VAL A 127 -11.32 -2.26 -3.99
N TYR A 128 -12.21 -1.48 -3.38
CA TYR A 128 -13.33 -0.85 -4.10
C TYR A 128 -12.86 0.12 -5.18
N ALA A 129 -11.77 0.85 -4.95
CA ALA A 129 -11.19 1.73 -5.95
C ALA A 129 -10.75 0.97 -7.22
N VAL A 130 -10.17 -0.23 -7.08
CA VAL A 130 -9.79 -1.08 -8.22
C VAL A 130 -11.03 -1.54 -9.01
N LEU A 131 -12.11 -1.88 -8.31
CA LEU A 131 -13.36 -2.28 -8.94
C LEU A 131 -14.00 -1.12 -9.74
N PHE A 132 -14.02 0.09 -9.17
CA PHE A 132 -14.52 1.29 -9.86
C PHE A 132 -13.67 1.68 -11.07
N ALA A 133 -12.34 1.50 -10.99
CA ALA A 133 -11.46 1.72 -12.14
C ALA A 133 -11.77 0.73 -13.29
N GLY A 134 -12.03 -0.54 -12.97
CA GLY A 134 -12.41 -1.55 -13.97
C GLY A 134 -13.78 -1.32 -14.58
N TRP A 135 -14.77 -0.93 -13.77
CA TRP A 135 -16.13 -0.62 -14.21
C TRP A 135 -16.17 0.61 -15.12
N SER A 136 -15.55 1.72 -14.70
CA SER A 136 -15.57 2.98 -15.44
C SER A 136 -14.91 2.90 -16.82
N SER A 137 -13.99 1.97 -17.02
CA SER A 137 -13.30 1.75 -18.29
C SER A 137 -14.19 1.24 -19.44
N ASN A 138 -15.44 0.83 -19.15
CA ASN A 138 -16.44 0.38 -20.13
C ASN A 138 -15.91 -0.63 -21.17
N ASN A 139 -15.11 -1.61 -20.71
CA ASN A 139 -14.58 -2.71 -21.53
C ASN A 139 -14.69 -4.03 -20.76
N LYS A 140 -15.24 -5.07 -21.40
CA LYS A 140 -15.41 -6.41 -20.83
C LYS A 140 -14.12 -6.98 -20.23
N TYR A 141 -12.99 -6.79 -20.90
CA TYR A 141 -11.70 -7.33 -20.43
C TYR A 141 -11.17 -6.59 -19.20
N SER A 142 -11.36 -5.27 -19.14
CA SER A 142 -10.96 -4.45 -17.99
C SER A 142 -11.79 -4.80 -16.76
N LEU A 143 -13.11 -4.95 -16.94
CA LEU A 143 -14.03 -5.33 -15.87
C LEU A 143 -13.71 -6.73 -15.32
N LEU A 144 -13.53 -7.72 -16.19
CA LEU A 144 -13.17 -9.08 -15.77
C LEU A 144 -11.81 -9.12 -15.06
N GLY A 145 -10.85 -8.31 -15.52
CA GLY A 145 -9.56 -8.18 -14.87
C GLY A 145 -9.67 -7.58 -13.46
N ALA A 146 -10.43 -6.49 -13.31
CA ALA A 146 -10.68 -5.85 -12.03
C ALA A 146 -11.45 -6.73 -11.05
N MET A 147 -12.47 -7.46 -11.50
CA MET A 147 -13.22 -8.41 -10.67
C MET A 147 -12.31 -9.52 -10.12
N ARG A 148 -11.43 -10.07 -10.97
CA ARG A 148 -10.46 -11.10 -10.55
C ARG A 148 -9.46 -10.56 -9.54
N ALA A 149 -8.93 -9.37 -9.77
CA ALA A 149 -7.99 -8.72 -8.86
C ALA A 149 -8.66 -8.43 -7.51
N SER A 150 -9.88 -7.89 -7.53
CA SER A 150 -10.65 -7.54 -6.32
C SER A 150 -11.04 -8.78 -5.51
N ALA A 151 -11.49 -9.84 -6.16
CA ALA A 151 -11.80 -11.11 -5.49
C ALA A 151 -10.56 -11.72 -4.82
N GLN A 152 -9.40 -11.61 -5.49
CA GLN A 152 -8.13 -12.06 -4.94
C GLN A 152 -7.73 -11.24 -3.70
N THR A 153 -7.74 -9.91 -3.80
CA THR A 153 -7.32 -9.03 -2.70
C THR A 153 -8.25 -9.17 -1.50
N LEU A 154 -9.58 -9.18 -1.71
CA LEU A 154 -10.58 -9.35 -0.66
C LEU A 154 -10.37 -10.67 0.10
N SER A 155 -10.13 -11.77 -0.64
CA SER A 155 -9.88 -13.07 -0.02
C SER A 155 -8.66 -13.04 0.92
N TYR A 156 -7.55 -12.43 0.48
CA TYR A 156 -6.34 -12.30 1.27
C TYR A 156 -6.48 -11.33 2.46
N GLU A 157 -7.35 -10.34 2.35
CA GLU A 157 -7.62 -9.38 3.40
C GLU A 157 -8.32 -10.02 4.61
N VAL A 158 -9.33 -10.86 4.36
CA VAL A 158 -10.00 -11.63 5.43
C VAL A 158 -8.99 -12.50 6.18
N PHE A 159 -8.10 -13.18 5.45
CA PHE A 159 -7.05 -14.00 6.08
C PHE A 159 -6.02 -13.15 6.83
N LEU A 160 -5.67 -11.96 6.33
CA LEU A 160 -4.81 -11.03 7.05
C LEU A 160 -5.45 -10.61 8.37
N GLY A 161 -6.73 -10.22 8.35
CA GLY A 161 -7.49 -9.84 9.55
C GLY A 161 -7.52 -10.96 10.59
N LEU A 162 -7.83 -12.19 10.19
CA LEU A 162 -7.80 -13.36 11.08
C LEU A 162 -6.39 -13.61 11.66
N SER A 163 -5.34 -13.42 10.87
CA SER A 163 -3.97 -13.62 11.34
C SER A 163 -3.53 -12.58 12.38
N LEU A 164 -4.10 -11.36 12.33
CA LEU A 164 -3.83 -10.26 13.25
C LEU A 164 -4.54 -10.46 14.60
N MET A 165 -5.67 -11.16 14.65
CA MET A 165 -6.40 -11.41 15.90
C MET A 165 -5.53 -12.10 16.96
N GLY A 166 -4.62 -13.00 16.56
CA GLY A 166 -3.68 -13.63 17.50
C GLY A 166 -2.68 -12.64 18.13
N VAL A 167 -2.35 -11.55 17.43
CA VAL A 167 -1.48 -10.48 17.97
C VAL A 167 -2.26 -9.57 18.90
N VAL A 168 -3.48 -9.21 18.52
CA VAL A 168 -4.37 -8.39 19.34
C VAL A 168 -4.70 -9.09 20.65
N ALA A 169 -5.01 -10.39 20.62
CA ALA A 169 -5.32 -11.17 21.83
C ALA A 169 -4.16 -11.21 22.83
N GLN A 170 -2.91 -11.11 22.36
CA GLN A 170 -1.72 -11.05 23.22
C GLN A 170 -1.43 -9.65 23.76
N ALA A 171 -1.73 -8.62 22.98
CA ALA A 171 -1.56 -7.22 23.41
C ALA A 171 -2.69 -6.74 24.32
N GLY A 172 -3.89 -7.34 24.23
CA GLY A 172 -5.07 -6.94 25.01
C GLY A 172 -5.70 -5.60 24.58
N SER A 173 -5.19 -4.98 23.51
CA SER A 173 -5.64 -3.69 22.98
C SER A 173 -5.63 -3.71 21.45
N PHE A 174 -6.52 -2.93 20.83
CA PHE A 174 -6.56 -2.71 19.39
C PHE A 174 -5.74 -1.48 18.95
N ASN A 175 -5.18 -0.74 19.90
CA ASN A 175 -4.30 0.39 19.64
C ASN A 175 -2.94 -0.10 19.12
N MET A 176 -2.44 0.50 18.03
CA MET A 176 -1.12 0.17 17.47
C MET A 176 0.03 0.52 18.43
N THR A 177 -0.10 1.60 19.21
CA THR A 177 0.93 2.02 20.17
C THR A 177 1.11 0.97 21.26
N ASP A 178 0.01 0.47 21.81
CA ASP A 178 0.03 -0.58 22.85
C ASP A 178 0.60 -1.89 22.32
N ILE A 179 0.28 -2.26 21.07
CA ILE A 179 0.81 -3.46 20.43
C ILE A 179 2.34 -3.37 20.24
N VAL A 180 2.88 -2.19 19.92
CA VAL A 180 4.33 -1.99 19.81
C VAL A 180 4.98 -2.01 21.19
N ASN A 181 4.36 -1.38 22.19
CA ASN A 181 4.87 -1.40 23.56
C ASN A 181 4.89 -2.82 24.15
N SER A 182 3.92 -3.67 23.80
CA SER A 182 3.89 -5.08 24.24
C SER A 182 5.06 -5.91 23.69
N GLN A 183 5.74 -5.43 22.63
CA GLN A 183 6.87 -6.09 21.97
C GLN A 183 8.23 -5.71 22.58
N ALA A 184 8.27 -4.86 23.61
CA ALA A 184 9.52 -4.34 24.17
C ALA A 184 10.47 -5.44 24.68
N HIS A 185 9.95 -6.51 25.27
CA HIS A 185 10.77 -7.60 25.84
C HIS A 185 11.01 -8.75 24.85
N VAL A 186 9.99 -9.17 24.11
CA VAL A 186 10.08 -10.28 23.16
C VAL A 186 9.21 -9.95 21.95
N TRP A 187 9.77 -10.11 20.76
CA TRP A 187 9.02 -9.89 19.53
C TRP A 187 7.86 -10.88 19.39
N ASN A 188 6.71 -10.39 18.92
CA ASN A 188 5.50 -11.21 18.71
C ASN A 188 5.72 -12.34 17.69
N VAL A 189 6.78 -12.27 16.86
CA VAL A 189 7.21 -13.35 15.95
C VAL A 189 7.65 -14.61 16.71
N ILE A 190 8.21 -14.45 17.90
CA ILE A 190 8.73 -15.53 18.75
C ILE A 190 7.66 -15.98 19.75
N ARG A 191 6.96 -15.04 20.38
CA ARG A 191 5.96 -15.32 21.43
C ARG A 191 4.71 -16.03 20.91
N ASN A 192 4.31 -15.76 19.68
CA ASN A 192 3.06 -16.30 19.15
C ASN A 192 3.16 -17.81 18.89
N SER A 193 2.58 -18.63 19.76
CA SER A 193 2.54 -20.10 19.62
C SER A 193 1.80 -20.57 18.36
N LEU A 194 0.87 -19.78 17.83
CA LEU A 194 0.21 -20.01 16.53
C LEU A 194 1.17 -19.83 15.33
N VAL A 195 2.30 -19.16 15.53
CA VAL A 195 3.41 -19.02 14.56
C VAL A 195 4.45 -20.14 14.69
N LEU A 196 4.47 -20.85 15.83
CA LEU A 196 5.45 -21.90 16.13
C LEU A 196 4.97 -23.30 15.73
N LEU A 197 3.67 -23.51 15.57
CA LEU A 197 3.17 -24.71 14.91
C LEU A 197 3.72 -24.77 13.48
N PRO A 198 4.10 -25.96 12.97
CA PRO A 198 4.52 -26.17 11.58
C PRO A 198 3.32 -26.08 10.63
N LEU A 199 2.44 -25.12 10.84
CA LEU A 199 1.45 -24.70 9.87
C LEU A 199 2.12 -23.76 8.86
N PRO A 200 1.62 -23.71 7.62
CA PRO A 200 2.12 -22.83 6.56
C PRO A 200 2.08 -21.32 6.89
N SER A 201 1.76 -20.92 8.12
CA SER A 201 1.41 -19.56 8.58
C SER A 201 2.51 -18.50 8.44
N ARG A 202 3.81 -18.87 8.49
CA ARG A 202 4.92 -17.93 8.22
C ARG A 202 4.99 -17.56 6.74
N ALA A 203 5.11 -18.58 5.88
CA ALA A 203 5.07 -18.38 4.44
C ALA A 203 3.74 -17.75 4.01
N TRP A 204 2.63 -18.14 4.63
CA TRP A 204 1.30 -17.62 4.31
C TRP A 204 1.14 -16.15 4.64
N ARG A 205 1.67 -15.63 5.77
CA ARG A 205 1.61 -14.19 6.04
C ARG A 205 2.40 -13.37 5.02
N TYR A 206 3.63 -13.79 4.72
CA TYR A 206 4.44 -13.15 3.69
C TYR A 206 3.79 -13.27 2.31
N VAL A 207 3.21 -14.41 1.98
CA VAL A 207 2.51 -14.66 0.71
C VAL A 207 1.21 -13.86 0.63
N THR A 208 0.45 -13.71 1.71
CA THR A 208 -0.77 -12.90 1.77
C THR A 208 -0.45 -11.43 1.60
N VAL A 209 0.57 -10.90 2.29
CA VAL A 209 0.98 -9.48 2.15
C VAL A 209 1.54 -9.18 0.76
N THR A 210 2.35 -10.08 0.19
CA THR A 210 2.86 -9.94 -1.18
C THR A 210 1.76 -10.09 -2.23
N ARG A 211 0.76 -10.95 -2.00
CA ARG A 211 -0.40 -11.10 -2.90
C ARG A 211 -1.41 -9.96 -2.80
N LEU A 212 -1.57 -9.34 -1.64
CA LEU A 212 -2.38 -8.13 -1.46
C LEU A 212 -1.86 -6.97 -2.31
N THR A 213 -0.54 -6.82 -2.39
CA THR A 213 0.09 -5.78 -3.21
C THR A 213 0.21 -6.15 -4.69
N SER A 214 -0.40 -7.27 -5.13
CA SER A 214 -0.34 -7.78 -6.50
C SER A 214 1.07 -7.97 -7.08
N ARG A 215 2.11 -8.04 -6.23
CA ARG A 215 3.50 -8.28 -6.64
C ARG A 215 3.73 -9.80 -6.72
N LYS A 216 3.87 -10.31 -7.96
CA LYS A 216 3.96 -11.71 -8.45
C LYS A 216 4.36 -12.83 -7.45
N PRO A 217 3.79 -14.07 -7.59
CA PRO A 217 3.81 -14.82 -8.85
C PRO A 217 2.49 -15.53 -9.19
N SER A 218 1.61 -14.88 -9.94
CA SER A 218 0.71 -15.59 -10.85
C SER A 218 0.90 -15.04 -12.27
N ARG A 219 1.20 -15.95 -13.20
CA ARG A 219 1.56 -15.68 -14.59
C ARG A 219 0.32 -15.62 -15.50
N ASN A 220 -0.88 -15.36 -14.97
CA ASN A 220 -2.10 -15.46 -15.78
C ASN A 220 -2.55 -14.17 -16.46
N TRP A 221 -1.94 -13.03 -16.15
CA TRP A 221 -2.40 -11.73 -16.68
C TRP A 221 -1.96 -11.42 -18.11
N ARG A 222 -0.95 -12.11 -18.64
CA ARG A 222 -0.37 -11.81 -19.97
C ARG A 222 -0.60 -12.87 -21.05
N MET A 223 -1.21 -14.01 -20.70
CA MET A 223 -1.37 -15.14 -21.63
C MET A 223 -2.73 -15.15 -22.35
N VAL A 224 -3.71 -14.35 -21.90
CA VAL A 224 -5.04 -14.28 -22.52
C VAL A 224 -5.06 -13.37 -23.76
N THR A 225 -4.02 -12.58 -23.99
CA THR A 225 -3.90 -11.70 -25.19
C THR A 225 -3.07 -12.29 -26.33
N THR A 226 -2.63 -13.56 -26.23
CA THR A 226 -1.89 -14.25 -27.29
C THR A 226 -2.61 -15.51 -27.78
N LEU A 227 -3.93 -15.54 -27.70
CA LEU A 227 -4.72 -16.49 -28.49
C LEU A 227 -4.91 -15.88 -29.88
N ASN A 228 -3.99 -16.31 -30.75
CA ASN A 228 -3.98 -16.18 -32.19
C ASN A 228 -5.39 -16.42 -32.76
N ILE A 229 -6.07 -15.36 -33.21
CA ILE A 229 -7.27 -15.48 -34.04
C ILE A 229 -6.80 -15.27 -35.48
N PRO A 230 -6.74 -16.32 -36.32
CA PRO A 230 -6.62 -16.12 -37.74
C PRO A 230 -7.95 -15.56 -38.26
N VAL A 231 -7.90 -14.39 -38.89
CA VAL A 231 -8.86 -13.98 -39.91
C VAL A 231 -8.06 -13.83 -41.19
#